data_AF-A0A0M9DUF3-F1
#
_entry.id   AF-A0A0M9DUF3-F1
#
_cell.length_a   1.000
_cell.length_b   1.000
_cell.length_c   1.000
_cell.angle_alpha   90.00
_cell.angle_beta   90.00
_cell.angle_gamma   90.00
#
_symmetry.space_group_name_H-M   'P 1'
#
loop_
_entity.id
_entity.type
_entity.pdbx_description
1 polymer ?
#
loop_
_entity_poly.entity_id
_entity_poly.type
_entity_poly.pdbx_seq_one_letter_code
_entity_poly.pdbx_strand_id
1 'polypeptide(L)'
;MTKISLLGAVFLITSVAFGQAPAGYYNTATSTGYTLKTQLYNIIKGHTDRGYSGLWTTYSTSDRDNQYENDNTIMDIYSENPIGTDPYTFIYGTEQCGTYANEGDCYNREHIIPQSVFAEVAPMVSDAHFIPPTDGKVNGIRSNYPHGKVSASSYVSRNGSKLGTSAVSGYTGTVFEPIDAFKGDIARMYFYFATRYENTVAGYSYAMFNRTSNQVFTPAFLNMLLQWHANDPVSAREVARNNAIYARQGNRNPFIDNPNYVNLIWGGGSSSDTTPPSVPTSLTSPSKTSTSVALSWNASTDNVGVTGYEVYRSTTLVATVTTTSYNVTGLTANTTYSFSVKAKDVAGNVSANSTSLSVTTNATSTTTRTDLYLSEYVEGSSNNKALEIKNETGTSISLSTYSIRRQTNGSGSWSTGLALTGTIANGGKFVIVNSSISSACYSTASANISTSATEMAFNGNDAVGLFKNGVLIDVIGTFNGGTANFAADITLRRKSTATAPKATYSATDWDTFANDNCSGLGNRTANNNLANPLNNFSVYPNPSKGYFMIDFFGVEKYNLEIYSTMGRKVHTQLNTDQKEYDFSHLPKGIYILRIGVEGQAISKKIIIE
;
A
#
# COMPACT_ATOMS: atom_id res chain seq x y z
N MET A 1 29.88 47.57 52.53
CA MET A 1 28.63 46.97 53.04
C MET A 1 27.57 47.15 51.99
N THR A 2 27.31 46.12 51.19
CA THR A 2 26.26 46.14 50.17
C THR A 2 25.48 44.85 50.32
N LYS A 3 24.30 44.97 50.94
CA LYS A 3 23.34 43.87 51.15
C LYS A 3 22.60 43.66 49.83
N ILE A 4 22.66 42.43 49.29
CA ILE A 4 21.81 42.00 48.18
C ILE A 4 20.55 41.38 48.80
N SER A 5 19.41 42.02 48.56
CA SER A 5 18.09 41.57 48.97
C SER A 5 17.58 40.52 47.97
N LEU A 6 17.38 39.29 48.41
CA LEU A 6 16.77 38.23 47.61
C LEU A 6 15.24 38.33 47.76
N LEU A 7 14.55 38.78 46.70
CA LEU A 7 13.09 38.81 46.63
C LEU A 7 12.61 37.41 46.21
N GLY A 8 11.99 36.66 47.13
CA GLY A 8 11.36 35.38 46.83
C GLY A 8 10.04 35.59 46.08
N ALA A 9 9.98 35.16 44.82
CA ALA A 9 8.73 35.08 44.07
C ALA A 9 7.96 33.82 44.50
N VAL A 10 6.87 34.02 45.25
CA VAL A 10 5.88 32.97 45.54
C VAL A 10 5.02 32.79 44.29
N PHE A 11 5.27 31.72 43.54
CA PHE A 11 4.36 31.28 42.48
C PHE A 11 3.12 30.65 43.13
N LEU A 12 2.01 31.40 43.14
CA LEU A 12 0.68 30.83 43.38
C LEU A 12 0.31 29.98 42.16
N ILE A 13 0.40 28.66 42.28
CA ILE A 13 -0.12 27.73 41.27
C ILE A 13 -1.63 27.65 41.48
N THR A 14 -2.40 28.42 40.71
CA THR A 14 -3.85 28.21 40.58
C THR A 14 -4.08 26.97 39.72
N SER A 15 -4.42 25.85 40.35
CA SER A 15 -4.90 24.65 39.66
C SER A 15 -6.31 24.88 39.13
N VAL A 16 -6.42 25.32 37.88
CA VAL A 16 -7.67 25.22 37.10
C VAL A 16 -7.88 23.73 36.81
N ALA A 17 -8.86 23.14 37.48
CA ALA A 17 -9.27 21.77 37.26
C ALA A 17 -10.00 21.67 35.90
N PHE A 18 -9.26 21.36 34.84
CA PHE A 18 -9.86 20.98 33.57
C PHE A 18 -10.48 19.59 33.73
N GLY A 19 -11.81 19.51 33.66
CA GLY A 19 -12.51 18.23 33.62
C GLY A 19 -12.14 17.49 32.35
N GLN A 20 -11.15 16.61 32.40
CA GLN A 20 -10.88 15.64 31.32
C GLN A 20 -11.90 14.50 31.40
N ALA A 21 -11.97 13.66 30.36
CA ALA A 21 -12.26 12.22 30.46
C ALA A 21 -12.39 11.69 31.91
N PRO A 22 -13.52 11.14 32.46
CA PRO A 22 -13.38 10.41 33.71
C PRO A 22 -12.25 9.40 33.58
N ALA A 23 -11.45 9.23 34.64
CA ALA A 23 -10.31 8.32 34.58
C ALA A 23 -10.78 6.92 34.13
N GLY A 24 -10.16 6.41 33.08
CA GLY A 24 -10.49 5.11 32.49
C GLY A 24 -11.68 5.07 31.53
N TYR A 25 -12.32 6.20 31.22
CA TYR A 25 -13.49 6.27 30.33
C TYR A 25 -13.23 5.67 28.93
N TYR A 26 -12.00 5.80 28.42
CA TYR A 26 -11.60 5.26 27.11
C TYR A 26 -10.70 4.01 27.19
N ASN A 27 -10.61 3.32 28.34
CA ASN A 27 -9.68 2.19 28.52
C ASN A 27 -9.88 1.04 27.52
N THR A 28 -11.08 0.89 26.95
CA THR A 28 -11.38 -0.15 25.95
C THR A 28 -11.15 0.29 24.52
N ALA A 29 -10.77 1.56 24.26
CA ALA A 29 -10.46 2.12 22.96
C ALA A 29 -8.96 2.00 22.65
N THR A 30 -8.53 0.77 22.37
CA THR A 30 -7.10 0.40 22.24
C THR A 30 -6.65 0.09 20.81
N SER A 31 -7.59 -0.07 19.88
CA SER A 31 -7.29 -0.46 18.49
C SER A 31 -7.08 0.75 17.57
N THR A 32 -7.00 0.50 16.27
CA THR A 32 -7.03 1.53 15.21
C THR A 32 -8.08 1.17 14.14
N GLY A 33 -8.24 2.02 13.14
CA GLY A 33 -9.18 1.86 12.03
C GLY A 33 -10.63 1.76 12.50
N TYR A 34 -11.46 1.06 11.73
CA TYR A 34 -12.88 0.90 12.08
C TYR A 34 -13.11 0.05 13.33
N THR A 35 -12.15 -0.78 13.74
CA THR A 35 -12.22 -1.48 15.03
C THR A 35 -12.22 -0.50 16.19
N LEU A 36 -11.36 0.53 16.15
CA LEU A 36 -11.36 1.61 17.13
C LEU A 36 -12.68 2.38 17.13
N LYS A 37 -13.24 2.66 15.96
CA LYS A 37 -14.55 3.29 15.84
C LYS A 37 -15.63 2.49 16.57
N THR A 38 -15.69 1.18 16.36
CA THR A 38 -16.64 0.29 17.06
C THR A 38 -16.39 0.26 18.57
N GLN A 39 -15.14 0.32 19.03
CA GLN A 39 -14.81 0.43 20.46
C GLN A 39 -15.37 1.73 21.06
N LEU A 40 -15.12 2.87 20.39
CA LEU A 40 -15.66 4.17 20.80
C LEU A 40 -17.19 4.20 20.77
N TYR A 41 -17.82 3.63 19.73
CA TYR A 41 -19.26 3.43 19.68
C TYR A 41 -19.76 2.72 20.94
N ASN A 42 -19.15 1.60 21.33
CA ASN A 42 -19.58 0.87 22.52
C ASN A 42 -19.45 1.67 23.83
N ILE A 43 -18.50 2.60 23.91
CA ILE A 43 -18.33 3.52 25.05
C ILE A 43 -19.44 4.58 25.05
N ILE A 44 -19.72 5.21 23.90
CA ILE A 44 -20.58 6.41 23.84
C ILE A 44 -22.03 6.15 23.42
N LYS A 45 -22.38 4.92 23.00
CA LYS A 45 -23.72 4.54 22.51
C LYS A 45 -24.82 4.69 23.56
N GLY A 46 -24.48 4.63 24.84
CA GLY A 46 -25.41 4.91 25.92
C GLY A 46 -25.39 6.39 26.24
N HIS A 47 -26.52 7.07 26.13
CA HIS A 47 -26.67 8.43 26.66
C HIS A 47 -28.09 8.66 27.18
N THR A 48 -28.24 9.62 28.09
CA THR A 48 -29.53 10.06 28.62
C THR A 48 -30.17 11.06 27.67
N ASP A 49 -31.17 10.62 26.93
CA ASP A 49 -31.99 11.52 26.10
C ASP A 49 -32.82 12.44 27.01
N ARG A 50 -32.64 13.76 26.86
CA ARG A 50 -33.37 14.78 27.63
C ARG A 50 -34.58 15.34 26.86
N GLY A 51 -34.89 14.77 25.71
CA GLY A 51 -35.92 15.23 24.79
C GLY A 51 -35.52 16.51 24.05
N TYR A 52 -36.27 16.82 22.99
CA TYR A 52 -35.98 17.95 22.11
C TYR A 52 -36.05 19.32 22.81
N SER A 53 -36.95 19.48 23.79
CA SER A 53 -37.02 20.67 24.64
C SER A 53 -35.88 20.73 25.66
N GLY A 54 -35.29 19.59 26.02
CA GLY A 54 -34.18 19.50 26.96
C GLY A 54 -32.91 20.18 26.46
N LEU A 55 -32.73 20.32 25.14
CA LEU A 55 -31.61 21.04 24.52
C LEU A 55 -31.51 22.48 25.02
N TRP A 56 -32.63 23.19 25.18
CA TRP A 56 -32.63 24.55 25.72
C TRP A 56 -31.96 24.63 27.08
N THR A 57 -32.29 23.70 27.98
CA THR A 57 -31.63 23.63 29.28
C THR A 57 -30.15 23.24 29.15
N THR A 58 -29.76 22.45 28.15
CA THR A 58 -28.34 22.10 27.91
C THR A 58 -27.51 23.34 27.56
N TYR A 59 -28.07 24.24 26.75
CA TYR A 59 -27.37 25.46 26.32
C TYR A 59 -27.07 26.43 27.45
N SER A 60 -27.75 26.32 28.60
CA SER A 60 -27.46 27.12 29.79
C SER A 60 -26.00 27.00 30.27
N THR A 61 -25.35 25.87 29.98
CA THR A 61 -23.97 25.57 30.40
C THR A 61 -23.03 25.15 29.28
N SER A 62 -23.55 24.66 28.14
CA SER A 62 -22.70 24.09 27.07
C SER A 62 -22.34 25.05 25.95
N ASP A 63 -23.22 26.01 25.65
CA ASP A 63 -23.10 26.91 24.48
C ASP A 63 -23.26 28.37 24.93
N ARG A 64 -22.54 28.74 25.99
CA ARG A 64 -22.44 30.14 26.47
C ARG A 64 -21.11 30.71 26.05
N ASP A 65 -21.10 31.90 25.46
CA ASP A 65 -19.84 32.55 25.13
C ASP A 65 -19.16 33.07 26.40
N ASN A 66 -18.13 32.34 26.80
CA ASN A 66 -17.26 32.68 27.92
C ASN A 66 -15.78 32.73 27.52
N GLN A 67 -15.50 32.83 26.21
CA GLN A 67 -14.14 32.70 25.67
C GLN A 67 -13.75 33.77 24.67
N TYR A 68 -14.67 34.22 23.83
CA TYR A 68 -14.39 35.29 22.90
C TYR A 68 -14.65 36.64 23.58
N GLU A 69 -15.76 37.30 23.32
CA GLU A 69 -16.19 38.51 24.01
C GLU A 69 -16.43 38.25 25.51
N ASN A 70 -16.73 37.00 25.87
CA ASN A 70 -16.99 36.57 27.25
C ASN A 70 -18.13 37.40 27.87
N ASP A 71 -19.15 37.67 27.08
CA ASP A 71 -20.33 38.43 27.45
C ASP A 71 -21.47 37.55 27.98
N ASN A 72 -21.23 36.22 28.03
CA ASN A 72 -22.17 35.20 28.48
C ASN A 72 -23.42 35.13 27.59
N THR A 73 -23.38 35.58 26.34
CA THR A 73 -24.48 35.35 25.39
C THR A 73 -24.45 33.91 24.87
N ILE A 74 -25.34 33.55 23.93
CA ILE A 74 -25.31 32.25 23.26
C ILE A 74 -24.12 32.20 22.31
N MET A 75 -23.30 31.17 22.45
CA MET A 75 -22.21 30.85 21.55
C MET A 75 -22.76 30.31 20.22
N ASP A 76 -23.00 31.19 19.26
CA ASP A 76 -23.58 30.86 17.95
C ASP A 76 -22.52 30.89 16.84
N ILE A 77 -22.17 29.72 16.31
CA ILE A 77 -21.17 29.57 15.22
C ILE A 77 -21.52 30.31 13.92
N TYR A 78 -22.74 30.82 13.76
CA TYR A 78 -23.23 31.58 12.59
C TYR A 78 -23.32 33.10 12.79
N SER A 79 -23.13 33.60 14.01
CA SER A 79 -22.95 35.03 14.28
C SER A 79 -21.55 35.35 14.79
N GLU A 80 -20.94 34.42 15.51
CA GLU A 80 -19.66 34.61 16.18
C GLU A 80 -18.56 35.14 15.25
N ASN A 81 -17.84 36.16 15.72
CA ASN A 81 -16.66 36.74 15.10
C ASN A 81 -15.41 36.56 16.00
N PRO A 82 -14.60 35.52 15.80
CA PRO A 82 -13.46 35.18 16.67
C PRO A 82 -12.39 36.25 16.88
N ILE A 83 -12.39 37.32 16.07
CA ILE A 83 -11.35 38.37 16.06
C ILE A 83 -11.90 39.78 16.37
N GLY A 84 -13.17 39.91 16.74
CA GLY A 84 -13.76 41.18 17.12
C GLY A 84 -15.26 41.05 17.33
N THR A 85 -15.95 42.15 17.64
CA THR A 85 -17.34 42.08 18.06
C THR A 85 -18.27 41.38 17.08
N ASP A 86 -19.16 40.57 17.63
CA ASP A 86 -20.25 39.93 16.92
C ASP A 86 -21.17 40.93 16.20
N PRO A 87 -21.70 40.56 15.02
CA PRO A 87 -22.68 41.37 14.31
C PRO A 87 -24.00 41.48 15.08
N TYR A 88 -24.29 40.53 15.95
CA TYR A 88 -25.41 40.47 16.89
C TYR A 88 -25.19 39.29 17.86
N THR A 89 -25.78 39.36 19.05
CA THR A 89 -25.68 38.31 20.08
C THR A 89 -27.07 37.91 20.57
N PHE A 90 -27.17 36.78 21.28
CA PHE A 90 -28.44 36.32 21.85
C PHE A 90 -28.39 36.09 23.35
N ILE A 91 -29.41 36.60 24.05
CA ILE A 91 -29.62 36.38 25.47
C ILE A 91 -30.29 35.02 25.69
N TYR A 92 -29.59 34.16 26.41
CA TYR A 92 -30.09 32.84 26.80
C TYR A 92 -31.45 32.93 27.51
N GLY A 93 -32.39 32.09 27.07
CA GLY A 93 -33.69 31.90 27.72
C GLY A 93 -34.77 32.90 27.30
N THR A 94 -34.41 34.01 26.66
CA THR A 94 -35.36 35.04 26.21
C THR A 94 -35.48 35.14 24.69
N GLU A 95 -34.41 34.84 23.95
CA GLU A 95 -34.35 35.05 22.48
C GLU A 95 -34.31 33.74 21.69
N GLN A 96 -34.95 32.70 22.23
CA GLN A 96 -35.16 31.40 21.56
C GLN A 96 -36.46 31.41 20.74
N CYS A 97 -36.44 30.87 19.52
CA CYS A 97 -37.63 30.89 18.65
C CYS A 97 -37.72 29.70 17.69
N GLY A 98 -38.86 29.60 16.99
CA GLY A 98 -39.04 28.74 15.81
C GLY A 98 -39.47 29.50 14.55
N THR A 99 -39.50 30.83 14.58
CA THR A 99 -39.91 31.68 13.46
C THR A 99 -39.04 32.93 13.44
N TYR A 100 -38.48 33.24 12.27
CA TYR A 100 -37.47 34.28 12.06
C TYR A 100 -37.59 34.81 10.63
N ALA A 101 -37.31 36.10 10.43
CA ALA A 101 -37.29 36.76 9.11
C ALA A 101 -35.88 37.21 8.72
N ASN A 102 -35.10 37.71 9.68
CA ASN A 102 -33.77 38.29 9.51
C ASN A 102 -32.73 37.63 10.42
N GLU A 103 -31.45 37.78 10.06
CA GLU A 103 -30.33 37.48 10.96
C GLU A 103 -30.40 38.38 12.20
N GLY A 104 -30.21 37.78 13.38
CA GLY A 104 -30.28 38.43 14.69
C GLY A 104 -31.67 38.46 15.32
N ASP A 105 -32.69 37.86 14.70
CA ASP A 105 -34.04 37.83 15.28
C ASP A 105 -34.09 36.95 16.56
N CYS A 106 -33.43 35.79 16.53
CA CYS A 106 -33.42 34.80 17.60
C CYS A 106 -32.52 33.60 17.26
N TYR A 107 -32.17 32.80 18.26
CA TYR A 107 -31.46 31.53 18.08
C TYR A 107 -32.39 30.31 18.06
N ASN A 108 -31.98 29.27 17.35
CA ASN A 108 -32.66 27.98 17.25
C ASN A 108 -31.67 26.82 17.30
N ARG A 109 -32.18 25.59 17.45
CA ARG A 109 -31.39 24.35 17.49
C ARG A 109 -30.98 23.97 16.06
N GLU A 110 -29.69 23.90 15.82
CA GLU A 110 -29.13 23.58 14.51
C GLU A 110 -28.71 22.12 14.44
N HIS A 111 -29.30 21.36 13.52
CA HIS A 111 -28.95 19.96 13.33
C HIS A 111 -27.83 19.84 12.30
N ILE A 112 -26.59 19.68 12.75
CA ILE A 112 -25.42 19.54 11.85
C ILE A 112 -25.60 18.38 10.85
N ILE A 113 -26.22 17.29 11.31
CA ILE A 113 -26.85 16.29 10.43
C ILE A 113 -28.35 16.59 10.44
N PRO A 114 -28.95 17.05 9.32
CA PRO A 114 -30.34 17.51 9.30
C PRO A 114 -31.33 16.46 9.80
N GLN A 115 -32.38 16.88 10.52
CA GLN A 115 -33.39 15.96 11.09
C GLN A 115 -34.06 15.07 10.04
N SER A 116 -34.23 15.59 8.81
CA SER A 116 -34.78 14.86 7.68
C SER A 116 -33.97 13.61 7.29
N VAL A 117 -32.69 13.54 7.66
CA VAL A 117 -31.80 12.41 7.35
C VAL A 117 -32.16 11.15 8.16
N PHE A 118 -32.69 11.35 9.36
CA PHE A 118 -33.05 10.28 10.30
C PHE A 118 -34.51 10.34 10.75
N ALA A 119 -35.36 11.06 10.01
CA ALA A 119 -36.79 11.19 10.25
C ALA A 119 -37.16 11.59 11.69
N GLU A 120 -36.39 12.53 12.28
CA GLU A 120 -36.63 13.05 13.64
C GLU A 120 -36.62 11.98 14.75
N VAL A 121 -36.08 10.79 14.47
CA VAL A 121 -36.07 9.67 15.40
C VAL A 121 -35.19 9.95 16.61
N ALA A 122 -35.71 9.67 17.81
CA ALA A 122 -34.95 9.68 19.04
C ALA A 122 -33.94 8.51 19.09
N PRO A 123 -32.73 8.70 19.66
CA PRO A 123 -32.32 9.89 20.42
C PRO A 123 -31.57 10.94 19.59
N MET A 124 -31.46 10.78 18.26
CA MET A 124 -30.70 11.68 17.39
C MET A 124 -31.26 13.11 17.41
N VAL A 125 -32.58 13.26 17.43
CA VAL A 125 -33.24 14.57 17.38
C VAL A 125 -32.85 15.50 18.55
N SER A 126 -32.36 14.96 19.66
CA SER A 126 -32.10 15.66 20.92
C SER A 126 -30.67 15.52 21.45
N ASP A 127 -29.75 14.95 20.68
CA ASP A 127 -28.36 14.74 21.09
C ASP A 127 -27.49 15.99 20.88
N ALA A 128 -27.22 16.71 21.96
CA ALA A 128 -26.52 17.99 21.97
C ALA A 128 -25.11 17.94 21.36
N HIS A 129 -24.46 16.78 21.28
CA HIS A 129 -23.11 16.68 20.74
C HIS A 129 -23.00 17.11 19.28
N PHE A 130 -24.09 17.09 18.51
CA PHE A 130 -24.13 17.61 17.13
C PHE A 130 -25.23 18.66 16.89
N ILE A 131 -25.82 19.20 17.96
CA ILE A 131 -26.91 20.18 17.87
C ILE A 131 -26.55 21.45 18.66
N PRO A 132 -25.74 22.37 18.10
CA PRO A 132 -25.51 23.68 18.69
C PRO A 132 -26.74 24.61 18.56
N PRO A 133 -26.87 25.62 19.42
CA PRO A 133 -27.75 26.76 19.16
C PRO A 133 -27.10 27.69 18.14
N THR A 134 -27.87 28.14 17.14
CA THR A 134 -27.40 29.10 16.14
C THR A 134 -28.46 30.12 15.76
N ASP A 135 -28.09 31.19 15.08
CA ASP A 135 -29.04 32.11 14.46
C ASP A 135 -30.09 31.35 13.65
N GLY A 136 -31.36 31.67 13.90
CA GLY A 136 -32.49 31.00 13.28
C GLY A 136 -32.53 31.21 11.77
N LYS A 137 -32.24 32.41 11.28
CA LYS A 137 -32.27 32.73 9.86
C LYS A 137 -31.17 32.01 9.08
N VAL A 138 -29.93 32.01 9.58
CA VAL A 138 -28.81 31.33 8.94
C VAL A 138 -29.03 29.81 8.94
N ASN A 139 -29.52 29.24 10.04
CA ASN A 139 -29.97 27.84 10.12
C ASN A 139 -31.05 27.55 9.04
N GLY A 140 -32.09 28.38 8.96
CA GLY A 140 -33.14 28.24 7.95
C GLY A 140 -32.64 28.33 6.50
N ILE A 141 -31.64 29.18 6.24
CA ILE A 141 -30.98 29.29 4.93
C ILE A 141 -30.14 28.04 4.63
N ARG A 142 -29.42 27.52 5.62
CA ARG A 142 -28.65 26.28 5.50
C ARG A 142 -29.55 25.08 5.17
N SER A 143 -30.78 25.06 5.69
CA SER A 143 -31.78 24.03 5.38
C SER A 143 -31.20 22.61 5.62
N ASN A 144 -31.45 21.67 4.70
CA ASN A 144 -30.85 20.34 4.74
C ASN A 144 -29.58 20.21 3.89
N TYR A 145 -28.99 21.32 3.46
CA TYR A 145 -27.79 21.28 2.64
C TYR A 145 -26.59 20.79 3.47
N PRO A 146 -25.74 19.94 2.86
CA PRO A 146 -24.52 19.51 3.52
C PRO A 146 -23.54 20.64 3.69
N HIS A 147 -22.72 20.53 4.74
CA HIS A 147 -21.57 21.39 4.87
C HIS A 147 -20.57 21.11 3.75
N GLY A 148 -19.89 22.14 3.26
CA GLY A 148 -18.91 22.00 2.19
C GLY A 148 -18.30 23.33 1.78
N LYS A 149 -17.12 23.30 1.15
CA LYS A 149 -16.54 24.51 0.54
C LYS A 149 -17.43 25.01 -0.58
N VAL A 150 -17.71 26.31 -0.61
CA VAL A 150 -18.49 26.98 -1.65
C VAL A 150 -17.56 27.46 -2.77
N SER A 151 -17.85 27.07 -4.00
CA SER A 151 -17.15 27.55 -5.20
C SER A 151 -17.69 28.90 -5.69
N ALA A 152 -19.01 29.08 -5.65
CA ALA A 152 -19.67 30.34 -5.96
C ALA A 152 -20.83 30.57 -4.98
N SER A 153 -20.78 31.67 -4.24
CA SER A 153 -21.75 31.99 -3.19
C SER A 153 -23.04 32.57 -3.77
N SER A 154 -24.18 32.03 -3.35
CA SER A 154 -25.52 32.61 -3.55
C SER A 154 -25.99 33.42 -2.35
N TYR A 155 -25.38 33.22 -1.18
CA TYR A 155 -25.64 33.98 0.05
C TYR A 155 -24.39 34.00 0.94
N VAL A 156 -24.23 35.07 1.71
CA VAL A 156 -23.18 35.26 2.72
C VAL A 156 -23.84 35.85 3.97
N SER A 157 -23.69 35.20 5.13
CA SER A 157 -24.17 35.72 6.42
C SER A 157 -23.30 36.88 6.90
N ARG A 158 -23.75 37.61 7.92
CA ARG A 158 -22.97 38.72 8.49
C ARG A 158 -21.64 38.28 9.09
N ASN A 159 -21.54 37.07 9.62
CA ASN A 159 -20.27 36.53 10.11
C ASN A 159 -19.36 35.98 9.00
N GLY A 160 -19.87 35.86 7.77
CA GLY A 160 -19.10 35.43 6.59
C GLY A 160 -19.29 33.97 6.18
N SER A 161 -20.18 33.21 6.84
CA SER A 161 -20.61 31.88 6.39
C SER A 161 -21.33 32.00 5.05
N LYS A 162 -21.24 30.97 4.20
CA LYS A 162 -21.69 31.05 2.78
C LYS A 162 -22.62 29.90 2.44
N LEU A 163 -23.63 30.18 1.61
CA LEU A 163 -24.37 29.16 0.88
C LEU A 163 -24.04 29.30 -0.60
N GLY A 164 -23.88 28.19 -1.32
CA GLY A 164 -23.67 28.25 -2.76
C GLY A 164 -23.35 26.91 -3.41
N THR A 165 -22.86 26.96 -4.64
CA THR A 165 -22.46 25.76 -5.38
C THR A 165 -21.26 25.10 -4.72
N SER A 166 -21.26 23.78 -4.66
CA SER A 166 -20.17 23.00 -4.07
C SER A 166 -18.84 23.14 -4.80
N ALA A 167 -17.74 23.18 -4.04
CA ALA A 167 -16.37 22.92 -4.49
C ALA A 167 -15.87 21.53 -4.06
N VAL A 168 -16.70 20.73 -3.36
CA VAL A 168 -16.37 19.37 -2.92
C VAL A 168 -16.40 18.44 -4.14
N SER A 169 -15.28 17.79 -4.42
CA SER A 169 -15.15 16.89 -5.57
C SER A 169 -16.22 15.80 -5.57
N GLY A 170 -16.86 15.56 -6.72
CA GLY A 170 -17.91 14.55 -6.86
C GLY A 170 -19.29 14.96 -6.31
N TYR A 171 -19.45 16.17 -5.74
CA TYR A 171 -20.74 16.71 -5.36
C TYR A 171 -20.97 18.07 -6.01
N THR A 172 -22.00 18.18 -6.85
CA THR A 172 -22.35 19.41 -7.60
C THR A 172 -23.55 20.16 -7.03
N GLY A 173 -24.12 19.68 -5.91
CA GLY A 173 -25.25 20.31 -5.26
C GLY A 173 -24.89 21.59 -4.49
N THR A 174 -25.88 22.13 -3.79
CA THR A 174 -25.69 23.29 -2.90
C THR A 174 -25.06 22.83 -1.58
N VAL A 175 -24.09 23.60 -1.08
CA VAL A 175 -23.45 23.37 0.22
C VAL A 175 -23.46 24.65 1.05
N PHE A 176 -23.32 24.48 2.36
CA PHE A 176 -23.09 25.56 3.30
C PHE A 176 -21.66 25.52 3.86
N GLU A 177 -20.95 26.64 3.78
CA GLU A 177 -19.58 26.80 4.29
C GLU A 177 -19.59 27.69 5.55
N PRO A 178 -19.29 27.14 6.74
CA PRO A 178 -19.07 27.96 7.93
C PRO A 178 -17.74 28.72 7.80
N ILE A 179 -17.52 29.74 8.64
CA ILE A 179 -16.20 30.39 8.72
C ILE A 179 -15.11 29.43 9.22
N ASP A 180 -13.86 29.75 8.92
CA ASP A 180 -12.72 28.85 9.17
C ASP A 180 -12.58 28.42 10.63
N ALA A 181 -12.94 29.29 11.58
CA ALA A 181 -12.80 29.05 13.02
C ALA A 181 -13.76 28.01 13.62
N PHE A 182 -14.75 27.52 12.84
CA PHE A 182 -15.71 26.51 13.31
C PHE A 182 -15.78 25.27 12.41
N LYS A 183 -14.87 25.17 11.42
CA LYS A 183 -14.84 24.04 10.49
C LYS A 183 -14.47 22.74 11.20
N GLY A 184 -13.54 22.80 12.15
CA GLY A 184 -13.10 21.69 12.97
C GLY A 184 -14.19 21.22 13.92
N ASP A 185 -14.91 22.15 14.55
CA ASP A 185 -16.06 21.86 15.43
C ASP A 185 -17.09 21.03 14.66
N ILE A 186 -17.53 21.54 13.51
CA ILE A 186 -18.49 20.84 12.64
C ILE A 186 -17.96 19.49 12.19
N ALA A 187 -16.67 19.38 11.84
CA ALA A 187 -16.08 18.10 11.47
C ALA A 187 -16.13 17.07 12.61
N ARG A 188 -15.80 17.48 13.85
CA ARG A 188 -15.87 16.62 15.03
C ARG A 188 -17.31 16.24 15.39
N MET A 189 -18.30 17.08 15.08
CA MET A 189 -19.72 16.72 15.20
C MET A 189 -20.14 15.66 14.16
N TYR A 190 -19.64 15.73 12.92
CA TYR A 190 -19.84 14.68 11.92
C TYR A 190 -19.21 13.35 12.35
N PHE A 191 -17.94 13.35 12.78
CA PHE A 191 -17.25 12.15 13.25
C PHE A 191 -17.95 11.53 14.47
N TYR A 192 -18.42 12.37 15.39
CA TYR A 192 -19.24 11.95 16.51
C TYR A 192 -20.50 11.23 16.03
N PHE A 193 -21.30 11.84 15.15
CA PHE A 193 -22.54 11.24 14.66
C PHE A 193 -22.28 9.89 13.99
N ALA A 194 -21.27 9.83 13.11
CA ALA A 194 -20.86 8.61 12.42
C ALA A 194 -20.49 7.46 13.38
N THR A 195 -19.90 7.80 14.55
CA THR A 195 -19.49 6.83 15.58
C THR A 195 -20.64 6.47 16.50
N ARG A 196 -21.34 7.47 17.05
CA ARG A 196 -22.43 7.28 18.00
C ARG A 196 -23.56 6.45 17.39
N TYR A 197 -23.83 6.63 16.11
CA TYR A 197 -24.94 5.98 15.40
C TYR A 197 -24.46 4.90 14.43
N GLU A 198 -23.31 4.27 14.69
CA GLU A 198 -22.67 3.26 13.83
C GLU A 198 -23.64 2.17 13.34
N ASN A 199 -24.56 1.71 14.20
CA ASN A 199 -25.50 0.63 13.89
C ASN A 199 -26.63 1.04 12.93
N THR A 200 -26.93 2.33 12.79
CA THR A 200 -28.08 2.81 12.00
C THR A 200 -27.68 3.73 10.84
N VAL A 201 -26.50 4.37 10.92
CA VAL A 201 -26.05 5.39 9.98
C VAL A 201 -25.97 4.91 8.52
N ALA A 202 -25.72 3.62 8.30
CA ALA A 202 -25.71 3.02 6.96
C ALA A 202 -27.07 3.11 6.24
N GLY A 203 -28.17 3.17 6.98
CA GLY A 203 -29.53 3.26 6.45
C GLY A 203 -29.94 4.69 6.05
N TYR A 204 -29.18 5.71 6.44
CA TYR A 204 -29.55 7.10 6.20
C TYR A 204 -29.12 7.58 4.82
N SER A 205 -30.06 8.14 4.07
CA SER A 205 -29.80 8.70 2.74
C SER A 205 -29.45 10.17 2.87
N TYR A 206 -28.16 10.48 2.74
CA TYR A 206 -27.64 11.84 2.75
C TYR A 206 -26.49 11.96 1.76
N ALA A 207 -26.40 13.07 1.01
CA ALA A 207 -25.50 13.19 -0.14
C ALA A 207 -24.02 12.94 0.22
N MET A 208 -23.64 13.28 1.45
CA MET A 208 -22.27 13.12 1.95
C MET A 208 -22.00 11.75 2.56
N PHE A 209 -23.02 10.88 2.67
CA PHE A 209 -22.88 9.53 3.21
C PHE A 209 -22.77 8.50 2.09
N ASN A 210 -21.95 7.46 2.31
CA ASN A 210 -21.71 6.37 1.38
C ASN A 210 -22.50 5.09 1.71
N ARG A 211 -23.47 5.17 2.63
CA ARG A 211 -24.31 4.05 3.11
C ARG A 211 -23.55 2.88 3.74
N THR A 212 -22.37 3.13 4.29
CA THR A 212 -21.63 2.14 5.10
C THR A 212 -21.71 2.47 6.59
N SER A 213 -21.68 1.46 7.46
CA SER A 213 -21.57 1.65 8.91
C SER A 213 -20.16 2.04 9.35
N ASN A 214 -19.14 1.64 8.58
CA ASN A 214 -17.74 1.84 8.92
C ASN A 214 -17.28 3.25 8.54
N GLN A 215 -17.04 3.50 7.25
CA GLN A 215 -16.52 4.77 6.77
C GLN A 215 -17.54 5.90 6.89
N VAL A 216 -18.83 5.60 6.65
CA VAL A 216 -19.98 6.52 6.64
C VAL A 216 -19.94 7.57 5.52
N PHE A 217 -18.80 8.21 5.29
CA PHE A 217 -18.67 9.37 4.41
C PHE A 217 -18.22 9.00 3.01
N THR A 218 -18.63 9.76 1.99
CA THR A 218 -17.99 9.66 0.67
C THR A 218 -16.51 10.04 0.78
N PRO A 219 -15.61 9.49 -0.06
CA PRO A 219 -14.17 9.77 0.04
C PRO A 219 -13.83 11.27 -0.03
N ALA A 220 -14.49 12.02 -0.91
CA ALA A 220 -14.26 13.45 -1.07
C ALA A 220 -14.70 14.26 0.16
N PHE A 221 -15.87 13.93 0.73
CA PHE A 221 -16.35 14.58 1.94
C PHE A 221 -15.47 14.23 3.14
N LEU A 222 -15.06 12.96 3.26
CA LEU A 222 -14.14 12.54 4.32
C LEU A 222 -12.83 13.32 4.31
N ASN A 223 -12.21 13.47 3.14
CA ASN A 223 -10.96 14.23 3.00
C ASN A 223 -11.14 15.70 3.41
N MET A 224 -12.29 16.30 3.09
CA MET A 224 -12.61 17.65 3.53
C MET A 224 -12.77 17.72 5.07
N LEU A 225 -13.49 16.79 5.69
CA LEU A 225 -13.65 16.74 7.14
C LEU A 225 -12.30 16.55 7.86
N LEU A 226 -11.42 15.70 7.32
CA LEU A 226 -10.05 15.53 7.84
C LEU A 226 -9.24 16.82 7.74
N GLN A 227 -9.33 17.53 6.60
CA GLN A 227 -8.67 18.83 6.44
C GLN A 227 -9.23 19.89 7.39
N TRP A 228 -10.55 19.95 7.56
CA TRP A 228 -11.20 20.88 8.50
C TRP A 228 -10.79 20.58 9.94
N HIS A 229 -10.81 19.32 10.35
CA HIS A 229 -10.34 18.88 11.66
C HIS A 229 -8.86 19.24 11.93
N ALA A 230 -7.99 19.11 10.93
CA ALA A 230 -6.56 19.41 11.07
C ALA A 230 -6.27 20.92 11.09
N ASN A 231 -7.00 21.70 10.29
CA ASN A 231 -6.78 23.15 10.18
C ASN A 231 -7.42 23.95 11.32
N ASP A 232 -8.42 23.37 11.98
CA ASP A 232 -9.12 23.98 13.12
C ASP A 232 -9.09 22.99 14.32
N PRO A 233 -8.00 23.01 15.12
CA PRO A 233 -7.79 22.11 16.25
C PRO A 233 -8.85 22.27 17.36
N VAL A 234 -8.90 21.31 18.28
CA VAL A 234 -9.85 21.36 19.41
C VAL A 234 -9.62 22.62 20.25
N SER A 235 -10.66 23.43 20.41
CA SER A 235 -10.61 24.66 21.18
C SER A 235 -10.98 24.45 22.67
N ALA A 236 -10.64 25.41 23.52
CA ALA A 236 -11.09 25.41 24.92
C ALA A 236 -12.63 25.41 25.02
N ARG A 237 -13.32 25.97 24.03
CA ARG A 237 -14.79 26.05 23.93
C ARG A 237 -15.36 24.68 23.76
N GLU A 238 -14.84 23.91 22.82
CA GLU A 238 -15.28 22.54 22.60
C GLU A 238 -15.05 21.66 23.81
N VAL A 239 -13.92 21.81 24.51
CA VAL A 239 -13.67 21.08 25.76
C VAL A 239 -14.71 21.43 26.83
N ALA A 240 -14.99 22.72 27.03
CA ALA A 240 -16.01 23.18 27.97
C ALA A 240 -17.42 22.67 27.61
N ARG A 241 -17.78 22.77 26.33
CA ARG A 241 -19.03 22.27 25.76
C ARG A 241 -19.18 20.76 25.95
N ASN A 242 -18.14 19.99 25.65
CA ASN A 242 -18.14 18.52 25.81
C ASN A 242 -18.34 18.12 27.28
N ASN A 243 -17.73 18.85 28.23
CA ASN A 243 -17.91 18.63 29.66
C ASN A 243 -19.33 18.96 30.14
N ALA A 244 -19.88 20.10 29.70
CA ALA A 244 -21.23 20.50 30.05
C ALA A 244 -22.29 19.53 29.49
N ILE A 245 -22.10 19.04 28.25
CA ILE A 245 -22.97 18.03 27.66
C ILE A 245 -22.83 16.70 28.41
N TYR A 246 -21.62 16.27 28.76
CA TYR A 246 -21.40 15.05 29.54
C TYR A 246 -22.15 15.09 30.88
N ALA A 247 -22.15 16.22 31.59
CA ALA A 247 -22.89 16.38 32.84
C ALA A 247 -24.41 16.20 32.67
N ARG A 248 -24.97 16.43 31.47
CA ARG A 248 -26.41 16.28 31.19
C ARG A 248 -26.78 14.97 30.51
N GLN A 249 -26.01 14.53 29.52
CA GLN A 249 -26.28 13.36 28.69
C GLN A 249 -25.53 12.09 29.13
N GLY A 250 -24.46 12.22 29.89
CA GLY A 250 -23.67 11.07 30.38
C GLY A 250 -22.74 10.43 29.36
N ASN A 251 -22.70 10.94 28.12
CA ASN A 251 -21.72 10.53 27.11
C ASN A 251 -20.86 11.71 26.64
N ARG A 252 -19.68 11.38 26.11
CA ARG A 252 -18.69 12.32 25.60
C ARG A 252 -18.60 12.28 24.07
N ASN A 253 -18.12 13.37 23.47
CA ASN A 253 -17.56 13.34 22.13
C ASN A 253 -16.08 12.93 22.21
N PRO A 254 -15.71 11.71 21.75
CA PRO A 254 -14.33 11.22 21.86
C PRO A 254 -13.34 12.01 20.99
N PHE A 255 -13.82 12.68 19.96
CA PHE A 255 -12.98 13.47 19.04
C PHE A 255 -12.63 14.85 19.58
N ILE A 256 -13.29 15.27 20.67
CA ILE A 256 -12.91 16.44 21.45
C ILE A 256 -11.94 16.02 22.57
N ASP A 257 -12.26 14.94 23.30
CA ASP A 257 -11.39 14.47 24.39
C ASP A 257 -10.04 13.92 23.90
N ASN A 258 -10.02 13.30 22.72
CA ASN A 258 -8.82 12.80 22.06
C ASN A 258 -8.93 12.97 20.53
N PRO A 259 -8.52 14.13 19.99
CA PRO A 259 -8.64 14.43 18.56
C PRO A 259 -7.87 13.45 17.66
N ASN A 260 -6.82 12.80 18.16
CA ASN A 260 -6.05 11.81 17.39
C ASN A 260 -6.90 10.61 16.95
N TYR A 261 -8.02 10.31 17.63
CA TYR A 261 -8.93 9.25 17.21
C TYR A 261 -9.52 9.47 15.81
N VAL A 262 -9.70 10.71 15.36
CA VAL A 262 -10.17 10.99 14.00
C VAL A 262 -9.23 10.34 12.99
N ASN A 263 -7.94 10.56 13.15
CA ASN A 263 -6.93 10.07 12.22
C ASN A 263 -6.63 8.58 12.41
N LEU A 264 -6.66 8.07 13.63
CA LEU A 264 -6.55 6.62 13.89
C LEU A 264 -7.69 5.83 13.24
N ILE A 265 -8.88 6.42 13.06
CA ILE A 265 -10.04 5.76 12.46
C ILE A 265 -10.13 6.02 10.95
N TRP A 266 -10.11 7.30 10.54
CA TRP A 266 -10.39 7.72 9.17
C TRP A 266 -9.21 8.33 8.44
N GLY A 267 -8.15 8.70 9.16
CA GLY A 267 -6.97 9.34 8.56
C GLY A 267 -6.18 8.40 7.65
N GLY A 268 -6.56 7.13 7.51
CA GLY A 268 -5.83 6.17 6.68
C GLY A 268 -4.39 5.93 7.14
N GLY A 269 -4.08 6.33 8.39
CA GLY A 269 -2.77 6.39 9.03
C GLY A 269 -2.20 7.82 9.21
N SER A 270 -2.79 8.89 8.67
CA SER A 270 -2.22 10.25 8.75
C SER A 270 -2.63 10.97 10.06
N SER A 271 -1.92 10.79 11.18
CA SER A 271 -2.00 11.71 12.35
C SER A 271 -0.63 12.17 12.76
N SER A 272 -0.46 13.49 12.94
CA SER A 272 0.55 14.16 13.78
C SER A 272 2.01 13.70 13.65
N ASP A 273 2.28 12.79 12.73
CA ASP A 273 3.59 12.26 12.53
C ASP A 273 4.37 13.38 11.89
N THR A 274 5.39 13.83 12.60
CA THR A 274 6.40 14.76 12.09
C THR A 274 7.72 14.03 11.87
N THR A 275 7.77 12.72 12.14
CA THR A 275 8.96 11.92 11.99
C THR A 275 8.97 11.42 10.56
N PRO A 276 9.97 11.79 9.74
CA PRO A 276 10.09 11.20 8.42
C PRO A 276 10.46 9.72 8.50
N PRO A 277 10.04 8.90 7.52
CA PRO A 277 10.53 7.55 7.37
C PRO A 277 12.06 7.46 7.36
N SER A 278 12.58 6.30 7.73
CA SER A 278 13.99 5.99 7.51
C SER A 278 14.35 6.08 6.03
N VAL A 279 15.57 6.54 5.74
CA VAL A 279 16.06 6.67 4.37
C VAL A 279 16.10 5.29 3.70
N PRO A 280 15.55 5.11 2.48
CA PRO A 280 15.67 3.86 1.74
C PRO A 280 17.14 3.44 1.59
N THR A 281 17.46 2.20 1.95
CA THR A 281 18.82 1.65 1.88
C THR A 281 18.97 0.64 0.75
N SER A 282 20.22 0.31 0.39
CA SER A 282 20.55 -0.71 -0.61
C SER A 282 19.87 -0.49 -1.97
N LEU A 283 19.79 0.76 -2.43
CA LEU A 283 19.35 1.08 -3.78
C LEU A 283 20.31 0.44 -4.80
N THR A 284 19.80 -0.47 -5.60
CA THR A 284 20.55 -1.27 -6.59
C THR A 284 19.80 -1.32 -7.92
N SER A 285 20.50 -1.69 -8.98
CA SER A 285 19.91 -1.95 -10.30
C SER A 285 20.04 -3.44 -10.66
N PRO A 286 18.99 -4.25 -10.44
CA PRO A 286 19.05 -5.69 -10.74
C PRO A 286 19.13 -5.99 -12.25
N SER A 287 18.67 -5.08 -13.11
CA SER A 287 18.80 -5.21 -14.56
C SER A 287 18.69 -3.86 -15.28
N LYS A 288 19.24 -3.79 -16.49
CA LYS A 288 19.17 -2.62 -17.37
C LYS A 288 19.15 -3.05 -18.84
N THR A 289 18.49 -2.25 -19.67
CA THR A 289 18.48 -2.38 -21.14
C THR A 289 19.14 -1.14 -21.77
N SER A 290 19.03 -0.97 -23.08
CA SER A 290 19.42 0.27 -23.75
C SER A 290 18.46 1.44 -23.47
N THR A 291 17.23 1.18 -23.02
CA THR A 291 16.20 2.23 -22.84
C THR A 291 15.49 2.16 -21.48
N SER A 292 15.92 1.27 -20.58
CA SER A 292 15.33 1.13 -19.25
C SER A 292 16.35 0.70 -18.19
N VAL A 293 16.04 1.02 -16.94
CA VAL A 293 16.80 0.61 -15.75
C VAL A 293 15.79 0.15 -14.70
N ALA A 294 15.91 -1.11 -14.26
CA ALA A 294 15.19 -1.59 -13.10
C ALA A 294 15.93 -1.15 -11.83
N LEU A 295 15.18 -0.71 -10.82
CA LEU A 295 15.66 -0.27 -9.51
C LEU A 295 15.00 -1.12 -8.42
N SER A 296 15.75 -1.43 -7.37
CA SER A 296 15.27 -2.12 -6.17
C SER A 296 15.96 -1.55 -4.93
N TRP A 297 15.23 -1.47 -3.81
CA TRP A 297 15.76 -0.99 -2.53
C TRP A 297 15.13 -1.75 -1.36
N ASN A 298 15.69 -1.58 -0.16
CA ASN A 298 15.11 -2.10 1.06
C ASN A 298 13.96 -1.22 1.53
N ALA A 299 12.92 -1.84 2.11
CA ALA A 299 11.81 -1.11 2.68
C ALA A 299 12.28 -0.17 3.81
N SER A 300 11.79 1.06 3.78
CA SER A 300 11.90 2.00 4.88
C SER A 300 10.95 1.62 6.01
N THR A 301 11.27 2.10 7.20
CA THR A 301 10.46 1.96 8.41
C THR A 301 10.06 3.34 8.91
N ASP A 302 8.93 3.40 9.57
CA ASP A 302 8.36 4.63 10.11
C ASP A 302 7.55 4.28 11.37
N ASN A 303 7.34 5.25 12.26
CA ASN A 303 6.58 5.03 13.50
C ASN A 303 5.09 4.83 13.27
N VAL A 304 4.53 5.29 12.15
CA VAL A 304 3.12 5.04 11.79
C VAL A 304 3.01 4.17 10.55
N GLY A 305 3.84 4.42 9.54
CA GLY A 305 3.96 3.53 8.39
C GLY A 305 4.32 4.24 7.09
N VAL A 306 5.10 3.55 6.26
CA VAL A 306 5.48 4.03 4.94
C VAL A 306 4.37 3.75 3.93
N THR A 307 3.91 4.78 3.21
CA THR A 307 2.85 4.65 2.18
C THR A 307 3.39 4.57 0.77
N GLY A 308 4.62 5.02 0.54
CA GLY A 308 5.24 4.90 -0.77
C GLY A 308 6.63 5.48 -0.85
N TYR A 309 7.14 5.53 -2.08
CA TYR A 309 8.47 5.96 -2.42
C TYR A 309 8.43 6.90 -3.63
N GLU A 310 9.21 7.95 -3.57
CA GLU A 310 9.45 8.89 -4.66
C GLU A 310 10.77 8.52 -5.34
N VAL A 311 10.72 8.19 -6.63
CA VAL A 311 11.89 7.82 -7.42
C VAL A 311 12.34 9.03 -8.23
N TYR A 312 13.58 9.44 -8.04
CA TYR A 312 14.18 10.58 -8.71
C TYR A 312 15.24 10.14 -9.72
N ARG A 313 15.24 10.78 -10.89
CA ARG A 313 16.33 10.75 -11.87
C ARG A 313 17.04 12.10 -11.81
N SER A 314 18.27 12.10 -11.28
CA SER A 314 18.94 13.32 -10.81
C SER A 314 18.03 14.05 -9.81
N THR A 315 17.60 15.28 -10.10
CA THR A 315 16.68 16.07 -9.26
C THR A 315 15.22 15.98 -9.70
N THR A 316 14.92 15.31 -10.83
CA THR A 316 13.55 15.22 -11.37
C THR A 316 12.83 13.99 -10.81
N LEU A 317 11.65 14.19 -10.22
CA LEU A 317 10.76 13.10 -9.83
C LEU A 317 10.25 12.39 -11.08
N VAL A 318 10.50 11.08 -11.19
CA VAL A 318 10.05 10.26 -12.34
C VAL A 318 8.88 9.35 -12.01
N ALA A 319 8.68 9.00 -10.74
CA ALA A 319 7.54 8.19 -10.30
C ALA A 319 7.30 8.28 -8.79
N THR A 320 6.07 7.97 -8.38
CA THR A 320 5.71 7.62 -7.01
C THR A 320 5.14 6.20 -7.02
N VAL A 321 5.68 5.31 -6.18
CA VAL A 321 5.32 3.89 -6.13
C VAL A 321 5.08 3.43 -4.69
N THR A 322 4.28 2.38 -4.51
CA THR A 322 4.05 1.75 -3.19
C THR A 322 4.93 0.52 -2.95
N THR A 323 5.59 0.02 -4.01
CA THR A 323 6.52 -1.11 -3.98
C THR A 323 7.95 -0.66 -3.72
N THR A 324 8.83 -1.58 -3.34
CA THR A 324 10.27 -1.33 -3.14
C THR A 324 11.11 -1.53 -4.41
N SER A 325 10.47 -1.39 -5.57
CA SER A 325 11.09 -1.52 -6.88
C SER A 325 10.34 -0.69 -7.92
N TYR A 326 11.07 -0.28 -8.96
CA TYR A 326 10.52 0.46 -10.09
C TYR A 326 11.38 0.29 -11.34
N ASN A 327 10.75 0.20 -12.52
CA ASN A 327 11.45 0.14 -13.81
C ASN A 327 11.34 1.47 -14.53
N VAL A 328 12.43 2.23 -14.56
CA VAL A 328 12.52 3.51 -15.27
C VAL A 328 12.66 3.21 -16.76
N THR A 329 11.75 3.74 -17.58
CA THR A 329 11.74 3.54 -19.05
C THR A 329 11.95 4.86 -19.81
N GLY A 330 12.05 4.81 -21.13
CA GLY A 330 12.23 6.00 -21.97
C GLY A 330 13.62 6.65 -21.81
N LEU A 331 14.64 5.84 -21.46
CA LEU A 331 16.02 6.29 -21.34
C LEU A 331 16.76 6.21 -22.67
N THR A 332 17.81 7.00 -22.80
CA THR A 332 18.73 6.97 -23.95
C THR A 332 19.79 5.91 -23.73
N ALA A 333 20.20 5.23 -24.79
CA ALA A 333 21.25 4.22 -24.75
C ALA A 333 22.63 4.82 -24.46
N ASN A 334 23.53 4.00 -23.91
CA ASN A 334 24.89 4.39 -23.52
C ASN A 334 24.97 5.69 -22.71
N THR A 335 23.96 5.95 -21.87
CA THR A 335 23.83 7.21 -21.12
C THR A 335 23.83 6.90 -19.63
N THR A 336 24.67 7.62 -18.88
CA THR A 336 24.74 7.51 -17.43
C THR A 336 23.63 8.33 -16.78
N TYR A 337 22.83 7.66 -15.95
CA TYR A 337 21.79 8.27 -15.13
C TYR A 337 22.12 8.09 -13.65
N SER A 338 21.76 9.09 -12.84
CA SER A 338 21.81 9.01 -11.38
C SER A 338 20.40 8.85 -10.84
N PHE A 339 20.18 7.87 -9.96
CA PHE A 339 18.90 7.60 -9.33
C PHE A 339 19.00 7.74 -7.81
N SER A 340 17.95 8.28 -7.20
CA SER A 340 17.78 8.29 -5.74
C SER A 340 16.31 8.06 -5.40
N VAL A 341 16.07 7.57 -4.19
CA VAL A 341 14.72 7.27 -3.71
C VAL A 341 14.51 7.92 -2.35
N LYS A 342 13.32 8.50 -2.15
CA LYS A 342 12.83 8.92 -0.83
C LYS A 342 11.65 8.06 -0.43
N ALA A 343 11.48 7.81 0.86
CA ALA A 343 10.27 7.21 1.41
C ALA A 343 9.31 8.31 1.87
N LYS A 344 8.02 8.02 1.75
CA LYS A 344 6.93 8.88 2.20
C LYS A 344 6.06 8.10 3.17
N ASP A 345 5.77 8.68 4.32
CA ASP A 345 4.82 8.10 5.26
C ASP A 345 3.38 8.48 4.89
N VAL A 346 2.49 8.11 5.77
CA VAL A 346 1.07 8.39 5.67
C VAL A 346 0.70 9.82 6.06
N ALA A 347 1.47 10.48 6.93
CA ALA A 347 1.29 11.88 7.30
C ALA A 347 1.82 12.87 6.24
N GLY A 348 2.57 12.37 5.26
CA GLY A 348 3.19 13.15 4.20
C GLY A 348 4.63 13.58 4.49
N ASN A 349 5.26 13.12 5.58
CA ASN A 349 6.69 13.36 5.77
C ASN A 349 7.49 12.56 4.76
N VAL A 350 8.60 13.14 4.34
CA VAL A 350 9.48 12.57 3.31
C VAL A 350 10.88 12.41 3.88
N SER A 351 11.46 11.24 3.73
CA SER A 351 12.83 10.96 4.16
C SER A 351 13.85 11.81 3.38
N ALA A 352 15.09 11.86 3.86
CA ALA A 352 16.21 12.27 3.01
C ALA A 352 16.38 11.30 1.80
N ASN A 353 17.13 11.74 0.78
CA ASN A 353 17.49 10.89 -0.36
C ASN A 353 18.31 9.68 0.10
N SER A 354 18.05 8.53 -0.51
CA SER A 354 19.02 7.43 -0.51
C SER A 354 20.36 7.86 -1.08
N THR A 355 21.40 7.06 -0.84
CA THR A 355 22.64 7.16 -1.59
C THR A 355 22.34 7.10 -3.08
N SER A 356 22.92 8.01 -3.87
CA SER A 356 22.68 8.07 -5.31
C SER A 356 23.32 6.86 -6.00
N LEU A 357 22.54 6.20 -6.86
CA LEU A 357 22.98 5.08 -7.68
C LEU A 357 23.22 5.56 -9.12
N SER A 358 24.46 5.49 -9.57
CA SER A 358 24.82 5.79 -10.97
C SER A 358 24.72 4.53 -11.82
N VAL A 359 23.91 4.58 -12.89
CA VAL A 359 23.71 3.47 -13.84
C VAL A 359 23.83 3.98 -15.27
N THR A 360 24.78 3.42 -16.01
CA THR A 360 24.88 3.63 -17.47
C THR A 360 24.01 2.60 -18.19
N THR A 361 23.02 3.03 -18.97
CA THR A 361 22.23 2.15 -19.85
C THR A 361 23.14 1.42 -20.83
N ASN A 362 22.69 0.26 -21.31
CA ASN A 362 23.45 -0.46 -22.32
C ASN A 362 23.55 0.39 -23.58
N ALA A 363 24.64 0.24 -24.33
CA ALA A 363 24.67 0.76 -25.69
C ALA A 363 23.56 0.13 -26.53
N THR A 364 23.07 0.86 -27.53
CA THR A 364 22.17 0.30 -28.52
C THR A 364 22.92 -0.84 -29.21
N SER A 365 22.43 -2.07 -29.09
CA SER A 365 22.99 -3.16 -29.89
C SER A 365 22.60 -2.90 -31.34
N THR A 366 23.55 -2.38 -32.12
CA THR A 366 23.37 -2.12 -33.55
C THR A 366 23.50 -3.38 -34.40
N THR A 367 23.68 -4.54 -33.77
CA THR A 367 23.82 -5.82 -34.46
C THR A 367 22.60 -6.69 -34.17
N THR A 368 21.51 -6.44 -34.89
CA THR A 368 20.46 -7.45 -35.05
C THR A 368 21.09 -8.67 -35.72
N ARG A 369 21.23 -9.77 -34.97
CA ARG A 369 21.70 -11.03 -35.56
C ARG A 369 20.60 -11.60 -36.46
N THR A 370 21.00 -12.27 -37.53
CA THR A 370 20.05 -12.87 -38.47
C THR A 370 19.33 -14.08 -37.88
N ASP A 371 19.91 -14.74 -36.86
CA ASP A 371 19.33 -15.90 -36.19
C ASP A 371 19.90 -16.13 -34.77
N LEU A 372 19.43 -17.17 -34.09
CA LEU A 372 19.98 -17.71 -32.85
C LEU A 372 21.42 -18.20 -33.06
N TYR A 373 22.22 -18.15 -32.00
CA TYR A 373 23.62 -18.57 -32.03
C TYR A 373 24.05 -19.16 -30.69
N LEU A 374 25.10 -19.98 -30.71
CA LEU A 374 25.75 -20.54 -29.53
C LEU A 374 26.60 -19.46 -28.88
N SER A 375 26.30 -19.13 -27.63
CA SER A 375 27.00 -18.08 -26.87
C SER A 375 27.98 -18.64 -25.84
N GLU A 376 27.80 -19.88 -25.37
CA GLU A 376 28.71 -20.51 -24.41
C GLU A 376 28.73 -22.04 -24.58
N TYR A 377 29.92 -22.62 -24.38
CA TYR A 377 30.19 -24.05 -24.37
C TYR A 377 31.05 -24.36 -23.15
N VAL A 378 30.59 -25.27 -22.31
CA VAL A 378 31.33 -25.70 -21.12
C VAL A 378 31.72 -27.15 -21.30
N GLU A 379 33.02 -27.39 -21.34
CA GLU A 379 33.59 -28.71 -21.17
C GLU A 379 34.45 -28.74 -19.91
N GLY A 380 33.85 -29.27 -18.86
CA GLY A 380 34.45 -29.38 -17.55
C GLY A 380 34.78 -30.81 -17.15
N SER A 381 35.19 -30.97 -15.90
CA SER A 381 35.48 -32.26 -15.28
C SER A 381 34.23 -33.15 -15.24
N SER A 382 34.43 -34.46 -15.43
CA SER A 382 33.34 -35.45 -15.42
C SER A 382 32.18 -35.04 -16.36
N ASN A 383 30.96 -34.92 -15.85
CA ASN A 383 29.75 -34.56 -16.60
C ASN A 383 29.44 -33.06 -16.61
N ASN A 384 30.39 -32.18 -16.26
CA ASN A 384 30.21 -30.74 -16.40
C ASN A 384 30.20 -30.33 -17.87
N LYS A 385 29.05 -30.52 -18.52
CA LYS A 385 28.84 -30.28 -19.95
C LYS A 385 27.60 -29.39 -20.13
N ALA A 386 27.78 -28.22 -20.74
CA ALA A 386 26.70 -27.27 -20.97
C ALA A 386 26.83 -26.49 -22.28
N LEU A 387 25.69 -26.07 -22.82
CA LEU A 387 25.57 -25.19 -23.99
C LEU A 387 24.61 -24.05 -23.68
N GLU A 388 24.92 -22.85 -24.15
CA GLU A 388 24.00 -21.70 -24.15
C GLU A 388 23.70 -21.23 -25.58
N ILE A 389 22.41 -21.02 -25.86
CA ILE A 389 21.92 -20.38 -27.08
C ILE A 389 21.40 -18.99 -26.72
N LYS A 390 21.75 -17.96 -27.49
CA LYS A 390 21.28 -16.59 -27.27
C LYS A 390 20.47 -16.06 -28.45
N ASN A 391 19.45 -15.26 -28.14
CA ASN A 391 18.66 -14.55 -29.12
C ASN A 391 18.99 -13.05 -29.10
N GLU A 392 19.49 -12.52 -30.21
CA GLU A 392 19.67 -11.07 -30.42
C GLU A 392 19.12 -10.65 -31.79
N THR A 393 18.02 -11.28 -32.22
CA THR A 393 17.38 -11.06 -33.53
C THR A 393 16.43 -9.85 -33.54
N GLY A 394 16.24 -9.18 -32.40
CA GLY A 394 15.27 -8.10 -32.23
C GLY A 394 13.84 -8.59 -31.96
N THR A 395 13.55 -9.89 -32.10
CA THR A 395 12.22 -10.48 -31.87
C THR A 395 12.29 -11.78 -31.07
N SER A 396 11.17 -12.24 -30.52
CA SER A 396 11.09 -13.56 -29.86
C SER A 396 11.09 -14.69 -30.90
N ILE A 397 11.88 -15.74 -30.69
CA ILE A 397 12.04 -16.86 -31.63
C ILE A 397 11.53 -18.16 -31.01
N SER A 398 10.69 -18.90 -31.75
CA SER A 398 10.26 -20.25 -31.38
C SER A 398 11.38 -21.26 -31.68
N LEU A 399 11.59 -22.19 -30.76
CA LEU A 399 12.60 -23.24 -30.86
C LEU A 399 12.12 -24.52 -31.55
N SER A 400 10.83 -24.60 -31.92
CA SER A 400 10.22 -25.81 -32.49
C SER A 400 10.90 -26.35 -33.75
N THR A 401 11.59 -25.48 -34.50
CA THR A 401 12.35 -25.84 -35.71
C THR A 401 13.84 -26.05 -35.45
N TYR A 402 14.31 -25.91 -34.21
CA TYR A 402 15.73 -25.93 -33.86
C TYR A 402 16.11 -27.25 -33.18
N SER A 403 17.36 -27.69 -33.43
CA SER A 403 17.93 -28.86 -32.77
C SER A 403 19.43 -28.69 -32.54
N ILE A 404 19.95 -29.27 -31.47
CA ILE A 404 21.38 -29.48 -31.30
C ILE A 404 21.75 -30.82 -31.94
N ARG A 405 22.86 -30.87 -32.67
CA ARG A 405 23.45 -32.12 -33.15
C ARG A 405 24.93 -32.16 -32.84
N ARG A 406 25.45 -33.36 -32.68
CA ARG A 406 26.87 -33.60 -32.44
C ARG A 406 27.45 -34.46 -33.55
N GLN A 407 28.69 -34.19 -33.93
CA GLN A 407 29.48 -35.06 -34.77
C GLN A 407 30.60 -35.67 -33.92
N THR A 408 30.52 -36.99 -33.71
CA THR A 408 31.43 -37.71 -32.82
C THR A 408 32.86 -37.69 -33.36
N ASN A 409 33.83 -37.30 -32.54
CA ASN A 409 35.24 -37.10 -32.90
C ASN A 409 35.44 -36.26 -34.18
N GLY A 410 34.59 -35.24 -34.38
CA GLY A 410 34.72 -34.28 -35.48
C GLY A 410 34.66 -34.91 -36.88
N SER A 411 34.05 -36.10 -37.01
CA SER A 411 33.94 -36.83 -38.28
C SER A 411 32.66 -37.69 -38.36
N GLY A 412 32.28 -38.08 -39.58
CA GLY A 412 31.11 -38.94 -39.81
C GLY A 412 29.79 -38.19 -39.92
N SER A 413 28.67 -38.89 -39.69
CA SER A 413 27.34 -38.27 -39.76
C SER A 413 27.02 -37.49 -38.48
N TRP A 414 26.31 -36.38 -38.63
CA TRP A 414 25.69 -35.71 -37.48
C TRP A 414 24.69 -36.65 -36.79
N SER A 415 24.58 -36.54 -35.47
CA SER A 415 23.58 -37.26 -34.68
C SER A 415 22.15 -36.94 -35.14
N THR A 416 21.20 -37.78 -34.73
CA THR A 416 19.76 -37.58 -35.01
C THR A 416 19.24 -36.24 -34.46
N GLY A 417 19.86 -35.75 -33.39
CA GLY A 417 19.66 -34.42 -32.85
C GLY A 417 18.75 -34.39 -31.63
N LEU A 418 19.08 -33.49 -30.71
CA LEU A 418 18.25 -33.10 -29.59
C LEU A 418 17.33 -31.97 -30.04
N ALA A 419 16.04 -32.28 -30.18
CA ALA A 419 15.03 -31.28 -30.53
C ALA A 419 14.84 -30.25 -29.41
N LEU A 420 14.72 -28.98 -29.79
CA LEU A 420 14.48 -27.88 -28.85
C LEU A 420 13.00 -27.50 -28.85
N THR A 421 12.52 -26.97 -27.73
CA THR A 421 11.14 -26.51 -27.59
C THR A 421 11.07 -25.22 -26.78
N GLY A 422 9.96 -24.50 -26.89
CA GLY A 422 9.75 -23.21 -26.22
C GLY A 422 10.08 -22.00 -27.10
N THR A 423 10.29 -20.86 -26.45
CA THR A 423 10.53 -19.57 -27.10
C THR A 423 11.64 -18.82 -26.36
N ILE A 424 12.56 -18.20 -27.09
CA ILE A 424 13.56 -17.30 -26.51
C ILE A 424 13.17 -15.87 -26.87
N ALA A 425 12.91 -15.01 -25.88
CA ALA A 425 12.69 -13.58 -26.11
C ALA A 425 13.97 -12.89 -26.65
N ASN A 426 13.84 -11.74 -27.30
CA ASN A 426 15.02 -10.96 -27.70
C ASN A 426 15.86 -10.59 -26.46
N GLY A 427 17.17 -10.79 -26.54
CA GLY A 427 18.12 -10.69 -25.42
C GLY A 427 18.16 -11.92 -24.50
N GLY A 428 17.25 -12.87 -24.69
CA GLY A 428 17.12 -14.08 -23.87
C GLY A 428 18.19 -15.13 -24.18
N LYS A 429 18.35 -16.06 -23.23
CA LYS A 429 19.29 -17.18 -23.27
C LYS A 429 18.53 -18.50 -23.06
N PHE A 430 19.06 -19.59 -23.59
CA PHE A 430 18.52 -20.94 -23.43
C PHE A 430 19.66 -21.92 -23.14
N VAL A 431 19.64 -22.51 -21.94
CA VAL A 431 20.73 -23.33 -21.42
C VAL A 431 20.36 -24.81 -21.43
N ILE A 432 21.26 -25.63 -21.98
CA ILE A 432 21.15 -27.09 -22.05
C ILE A 432 22.32 -27.67 -21.27
N VAL A 433 22.05 -28.57 -20.34
CA VAL A 433 23.07 -29.24 -19.52
C VAL A 433 22.96 -30.75 -19.60
N ASN A 434 24.09 -31.41 -19.42
CA ASN A 434 24.09 -32.83 -19.10
C ASN A 434 23.39 -33.06 -17.74
N SER A 435 22.51 -34.04 -17.66
CA SER A 435 21.70 -34.28 -16.45
C SER A 435 22.50 -34.65 -15.20
N SER A 436 23.77 -35.05 -15.37
CA SER A 436 24.69 -35.38 -14.29
C SER A 436 25.74 -34.30 -14.02
N ILE A 437 25.55 -33.08 -14.54
CA ILE A 437 26.36 -31.92 -14.20
C ILE A 437 26.41 -31.69 -12.68
N SER A 438 27.57 -31.32 -12.17
CA SER A 438 27.72 -30.96 -10.76
C SER A 438 26.94 -29.68 -10.45
N SER A 439 26.18 -29.67 -9.35
CA SER A 439 25.49 -28.47 -8.86
C SER A 439 26.44 -27.33 -8.49
N ALA A 440 27.73 -27.64 -8.24
CA ALA A 440 28.77 -26.63 -8.04
C ALA A 440 29.15 -25.89 -9.34
N CYS A 441 28.97 -26.54 -10.49
CA CYS A 441 29.13 -25.90 -11.80
C CYS A 441 27.83 -25.22 -12.20
N TYR A 442 26.72 -25.98 -12.33
CA TYR A 442 25.44 -25.42 -12.73
C TYR A 442 24.26 -26.27 -12.23
N SER A 443 23.21 -25.62 -11.75
CA SER A 443 22.01 -26.30 -11.26
C SER A 443 21.14 -26.80 -12.42
N THR A 444 20.82 -28.10 -12.46
CA THR A 444 19.91 -28.67 -13.46
C THR A 444 18.51 -28.05 -13.42
N ALA A 445 18.07 -27.55 -12.26
CA ALA A 445 16.78 -26.86 -12.11
C ALA A 445 16.77 -25.47 -12.80
N SER A 446 17.95 -24.85 -12.96
CA SER A 446 18.11 -23.56 -13.65
C SER A 446 18.22 -23.72 -15.17
N ALA A 447 18.45 -24.93 -15.67
CA ALA A 447 18.57 -25.18 -17.11
C ALA A 447 17.20 -25.17 -17.81
N ASN A 448 17.18 -24.82 -19.09
CA ASN A 448 16.00 -25.02 -19.92
C ASN A 448 15.82 -26.50 -20.27
N ILE A 449 16.92 -27.22 -20.47
CA ILE A 449 16.94 -28.67 -20.69
C ILE A 449 18.04 -29.29 -19.83
N SER A 450 17.69 -30.30 -19.06
CA SER A 450 18.62 -31.22 -18.38
C SER A 450 18.42 -32.60 -18.99
N THR A 451 19.45 -33.18 -19.60
CA THR A 451 19.31 -34.40 -20.41
C THR A 451 20.56 -35.29 -20.40
N SER A 452 20.36 -36.59 -20.61
CA SER A 452 21.41 -37.58 -20.87
C SER A 452 21.62 -37.85 -22.36
N ALA A 453 21.02 -37.03 -23.24
CA ALA A 453 21.15 -37.16 -24.68
C ALA A 453 22.63 -37.14 -25.12
N THR A 454 22.95 -37.91 -26.15
CA THR A 454 24.34 -38.08 -26.61
C THR A 454 24.97 -36.76 -27.07
N GLU A 455 24.16 -35.80 -27.52
CA GLU A 455 24.56 -34.44 -27.88
C GLU A 455 25.21 -33.68 -26.72
N MET A 456 24.95 -34.07 -25.47
CA MET A 456 25.52 -33.48 -24.25
C MET A 456 26.67 -34.32 -23.66
N ALA A 457 27.17 -35.29 -24.40
CA ALA A 457 28.30 -36.15 -24.01
C ALA A 457 29.60 -35.80 -24.73
N PHE A 458 29.76 -34.53 -25.15
CA PHE A 458 30.93 -34.05 -25.86
C PHE A 458 32.20 -34.04 -25.00
N ASN A 459 33.37 -34.25 -25.61
CA ASN A 459 34.67 -34.38 -24.93
C ASN A 459 35.83 -33.71 -25.70
N GLY A 460 35.56 -32.58 -26.35
CA GLY A 460 36.61 -31.66 -26.80
C GLY A 460 37.07 -31.81 -28.23
N ASN A 461 36.86 -32.98 -28.82
CA ASN A 461 37.00 -33.22 -30.27
C ASN A 461 35.64 -33.46 -30.96
N ASP A 462 34.53 -33.37 -30.23
CA ASP A 462 33.18 -33.52 -30.77
C ASP A 462 32.63 -32.17 -31.25
N ALA A 463 32.40 -32.00 -32.55
CA ALA A 463 31.77 -30.78 -33.05
C ALA A 463 30.29 -30.74 -32.67
N VAL A 464 29.81 -29.59 -32.20
CA VAL A 464 28.42 -29.36 -31.77
C VAL A 464 27.81 -28.26 -32.61
N GLY A 465 26.72 -28.58 -33.32
CA GLY A 465 26.03 -27.66 -34.22
C GLY A 465 24.62 -27.32 -33.76
N LEU A 466 24.23 -26.06 -33.95
CA LEU A 466 22.86 -25.58 -33.88
C LEU A 466 22.25 -25.64 -35.29
N PHE A 467 21.14 -26.36 -35.42
CA PHE A 467 20.44 -26.56 -36.67
C PHE A 467 19.05 -25.90 -36.63
N LYS A 468 18.59 -25.40 -37.78
CA LYS A 468 17.24 -24.88 -38.01
C LYS A 468 16.65 -25.56 -39.25
N ASN A 469 15.50 -26.20 -39.13
CA ASN A 469 14.88 -26.99 -40.20
C ASN A 469 15.86 -28.00 -40.83
N GLY A 470 16.75 -28.57 -40.03
CA GLY A 470 17.77 -29.52 -40.48
C GLY A 470 19.01 -28.90 -41.17
N VAL A 471 19.10 -27.58 -41.28
CA VAL A 471 20.28 -26.86 -41.82
C VAL A 471 21.16 -26.35 -40.69
N LEU A 472 22.48 -26.56 -40.78
CA LEU A 472 23.46 -26.05 -39.80
C LEU A 472 23.55 -24.52 -39.90
N ILE A 473 23.35 -23.81 -38.79
CA ILE A 473 23.40 -22.34 -38.74
C ILE A 473 24.54 -21.80 -37.88
N ASP A 474 24.93 -22.50 -36.81
CA ASP A 474 26.06 -22.13 -35.97
C ASP A 474 26.76 -23.38 -35.43
N VAL A 475 28.08 -23.32 -35.23
CA VAL A 475 28.85 -24.49 -34.82
C VAL A 475 29.99 -24.14 -33.87
N ILE A 476 30.23 -25.04 -32.93
CA ILE A 476 31.42 -25.09 -32.09
C ILE A 476 32.21 -26.33 -32.47
N GLY A 477 33.50 -26.14 -32.78
CA GLY A 477 34.39 -27.21 -33.20
C GLY A 477 34.46 -27.45 -34.70
N THR A 478 35.57 -28.04 -35.13
CA THR A 478 35.80 -28.40 -36.52
C THR A 478 35.11 -29.72 -36.84
N PHE A 479 34.07 -29.67 -37.65
CA PHE A 479 33.40 -30.86 -38.19
C PHE A 479 34.05 -31.27 -39.52
N ASN A 480 34.06 -32.57 -39.83
CA ASN A 480 34.82 -33.18 -40.93
C ASN A 480 36.34 -32.91 -40.88
N GLY A 481 36.89 -32.63 -39.70
CA GLY A 481 38.29 -32.24 -39.48
C GLY A 481 39.17 -33.28 -38.80
N GLY A 482 38.60 -34.43 -38.41
CA GLY A 482 39.32 -35.49 -37.69
C GLY A 482 39.26 -35.34 -36.16
N THR A 483 40.14 -36.02 -35.43
CA THR A 483 40.05 -36.24 -33.98
C THR A 483 40.72 -35.16 -33.12
N ALA A 484 41.04 -33.99 -33.67
CA ALA A 484 41.79 -32.95 -32.97
C ALA A 484 40.94 -32.26 -31.90
N ASN A 485 41.50 -32.13 -30.69
CA ASN A 485 40.84 -31.42 -29.59
C ASN A 485 40.85 -29.92 -29.87
N PHE A 486 39.67 -29.31 -30.01
CA PHE A 486 39.50 -27.86 -30.13
C PHE A 486 39.01 -27.23 -28.81
N ALA A 487 38.39 -28.02 -27.93
CA ALA A 487 37.83 -27.52 -26.67
C ALA A 487 37.92 -28.48 -25.48
N ALA A 488 38.88 -29.41 -25.48
CA ALA A 488 39.08 -30.32 -24.35
C ALA A 488 39.37 -29.55 -23.05
N ASP A 489 38.58 -29.86 -22.00
CA ASP A 489 38.71 -29.28 -20.65
C ASP A 489 38.77 -27.74 -20.62
N ILE A 490 37.96 -27.07 -21.44
CA ILE A 490 37.84 -25.61 -21.41
C ILE A 490 36.39 -25.14 -21.52
N THR A 491 36.18 -23.89 -21.12
CA THR A 491 34.95 -23.16 -21.44
C THR A 491 35.21 -22.14 -22.54
N LEU A 492 34.32 -22.07 -23.53
CA LEU A 492 34.35 -21.09 -24.60
C LEU A 492 33.16 -20.14 -24.46
N ARG A 493 33.40 -18.82 -24.54
CA ARG A 493 32.34 -17.79 -24.60
C ARG A 493 32.45 -16.97 -25.87
N ARG A 494 31.34 -16.76 -26.56
CA ARG A 494 31.32 -16.04 -27.83
C ARG A 494 31.63 -14.56 -27.60
N LYS A 495 32.63 -14.04 -28.33
CA LYS A 495 32.99 -12.62 -28.29
C LYS A 495 31.86 -11.75 -28.85
N SER A 496 31.75 -10.54 -28.32
CA SER A 496 30.82 -9.53 -28.83
C SER A 496 31.11 -9.13 -30.29
N THR A 497 32.36 -9.26 -30.74
CA THR A 497 32.79 -8.98 -32.11
C THR A 497 32.32 -10.03 -33.13
N ALA A 498 31.89 -11.21 -32.69
CA ALA A 498 31.34 -12.25 -33.56
C ALA A 498 29.83 -12.02 -33.77
N THR A 499 29.50 -11.12 -34.69
CA THR A 499 28.17 -10.51 -34.86
C THR A 499 27.14 -11.34 -35.63
N ALA A 500 27.43 -12.59 -36.00
CA ALA A 500 26.51 -13.49 -36.69
C ALA A 500 26.75 -14.97 -36.31
N PRO A 501 25.70 -15.82 -36.38
CA PRO A 501 25.88 -17.27 -36.36
C PRO A 501 26.73 -17.71 -37.56
N LYS A 502 27.60 -18.72 -37.38
CA LYS A 502 28.52 -19.20 -38.42
C LYS A 502 28.47 -20.72 -38.51
N ALA A 503 28.11 -21.24 -39.68
CA ALA A 503 28.17 -22.68 -39.98
C ALA A 503 29.60 -23.23 -40.14
N THR A 504 30.63 -22.45 -39.80
CA THR A 504 32.04 -22.86 -39.80
C THR A 504 32.70 -22.31 -38.55
N TYR A 505 33.41 -23.17 -37.82
CA TYR A 505 34.05 -22.81 -36.57
C TYR A 505 35.29 -21.94 -36.80
N SER A 506 35.44 -20.90 -35.98
CA SER A 506 36.63 -20.06 -35.92
C SER A 506 36.96 -19.77 -34.46
N ALA A 507 38.13 -20.22 -34.00
CA ALA A 507 38.58 -20.00 -32.63
C ALA A 507 38.70 -18.50 -32.27
N THR A 508 38.90 -17.63 -33.26
CA THR A 508 39.00 -16.18 -33.04
C THR A 508 37.70 -15.55 -32.53
N ASP A 509 36.55 -16.19 -32.76
CA ASP A 509 35.23 -15.73 -32.30
C ASP A 509 34.96 -16.01 -30.82
N TRP A 510 35.89 -16.68 -30.11
CA TRP A 510 35.69 -17.17 -28.75
C TRP A 510 36.76 -16.65 -27.79
N ASP A 511 36.33 -16.38 -26.55
CA ASP A 511 37.19 -16.25 -25.38
C ASP A 511 37.28 -17.61 -24.69
N THR A 512 38.47 -17.98 -24.23
CA THR A 512 38.76 -19.26 -23.58
C THR A 512 38.95 -19.09 -22.07
N PHE A 513 38.33 -19.96 -21.30
CA PHE A 513 38.43 -20.05 -19.85
C PHE A 513 38.77 -21.47 -19.41
N ALA A 514 39.25 -21.63 -18.18
CA ALA A 514 39.53 -22.94 -17.58
C ALA A 514 38.29 -23.85 -17.54
N ASN A 515 38.52 -25.16 -17.40
CA ASN A 515 37.48 -26.14 -17.14
C ASN A 515 36.62 -25.76 -15.92
N ASP A 516 35.39 -26.25 -15.89
CA ASP A 516 34.39 -26.00 -14.82
C ASP A 516 33.99 -24.52 -14.62
N ASN A 517 34.38 -23.62 -15.54
CA ASN A 517 33.95 -22.22 -15.49
C ASN A 517 32.54 -22.03 -16.04
N CYS A 518 31.54 -22.36 -15.24
CA CYS A 518 30.13 -22.33 -15.62
C CYS A 518 29.44 -20.98 -15.33
N SER A 519 30.21 -19.97 -14.92
CA SER A 519 29.70 -18.68 -14.41
C SER A 519 29.04 -17.77 -15.44
N GLY A 520 29.22 -18.02 -16.74
CA GLY A 520 28.67 -17.21 -17.83
C GLY A 520 27.27 -17.66 -18.28
N LEU A 521 26.90 -18.91 -17.94
CA LEU A 521 25.61 -19.49 -18.29
C LEU A 521 24.47 -18.66 -17.69
N GLY A 522 23.49 -18.33 -18.51
CA GLY A 522 22.25 -17.72 -18.07
C GLY A 522 21.41 -18.69 -17.26
N ASN A 523 20.38 -18.16 -16.61
CA ASN A 523 19.35 -18.99 -15.99
C ASN A 523 18.15 -19.09 -16.91
N ARG A 524 17.42 -20.20 -16.85
CA ARG A 524 16.08 -20.30 -17.41
C ARG A 524 15.28 -19.10 -16.93
N THR A 525 14.99 -18.18 -17.84
CA THR A 525 14.04 -17.12 -17.57
C THR A 525 12.68 -17.81 -17.58
N ALA A 526 12.12 -18.07 -16.40
CA ALA A 526 10.70 -18.34 -16.34
C ALA A 526 10.05 -17.16 -17.05
N ASN A 527 9.27 -17.41 -18.11
CA ASN A 527 8.23 -16.45 -18.48
C ASN A 527 7.54 -16.09 -17.16
N ASN A 528 7.56 -14.81 -16.78
CA ASN A 528 7.00 -14.28 -15.54
C ASN A 528 5.46 -14.36 -15.54
N ASN A 529 4.95 -15.58 -15.74
CA ASN A 529 3.62 -16.09 -15.47
C ASN A 529 3.77 -17.44 -14.74
N LEU A 530 4.82 -17.61 -13.93
CA LEU A 530 4.78 -18.64 -12.89
C LEU A 530 4.03 -18.02 -11.71
N ALA A 531 2.80 -18.47 -11.56
CA ALA A 531 2.12 -18.46 -10.29
C ALA A 531 3.13 -18.82 -9.20
N ASN A 532 3.19 -18.00 -8.16
CA ASN A 532 3.83 -18.32 -6.90
C ASN A 532 3.58 -19.82 -6.62
N PRO A 533 4.57 -20.67 -6.30
CA PRO A 533 4.31 -22.07 -5.95
C PRO A 533 3.30 -22.18 -4.79
N LEU A 534 3.16 -21.13 -3.99
CA LEU A 534 2.12 -20.98 -2.99
C LEU A 534 0.72 -20.68 -3.55
N ASN A 535 0.55 -20.22 -4.79
CA ASN A 535 -0.76 -19.98 -5.42
C ASN A 535 -1.42 -21.26 -5.95
N ASN A 536 -0.70 -22.38 -5.99
CA ASN A 536 -1.15 -23.65 -6.59
C ASN A 536 -1.30 -24.77 -5.54
N PHE A 537 -1.83 -24.44 -4.35
CA PHE A 537 -2.21 -25.44 -3.34
C PHE A 537 -3.72 -25.48 -3.14
N SER A 538 -4.28 -26.67 -2.90
CA SER A 538 -5.72 -26.86 -2.66
C SER A 538 -5.96 -27.39 -1.26
N VAL A 539 -7.04 -26.94 -0.62
CA VAL A 539 -7.47 -27.41 0.71
C VAL A 539 -8.91 -27.87 0.59
N TYR A 540 -9.14 -29.17 0.76
CA TYR A 540 -10.47 -29.77 0.56
C TYR A 540 -10.67 -31.02 1.43
N PRO A 541 -11.92 -31.35 1.83
CA PRO A 541 -13.09 -30.51 1.69
C PRO A 541 -12.97 -29.26 2.56
N ASN A 542 -13.57 -28.16 2.12
CA ASN A 542 -13.64 -26.91 2.88
C ASN A 542 -14.94 -26.19 2.51
N PRO A 543 -15.99 -26.24 3.35
CA PRO A 543 -15.99 -26.68 4.75
C PRO A 543 -15.75 -28.18 5.00
N SER A 544 -15.36 -28.56 6.22
CA SER A 544 -15.13 -29.95 6.66
C SER A 544 -15.51 -30.16 8.13
N LYS A 545 -15.67 -31.41 8.57
CA LYS A 545 -15.78 -31.79 10.00
C LYS A 545 -14.43 -31.82 10.73
N GLY A 546 -13.46 -31.01 10.27
CA GLY A 546 -12.09 -30.95 10.78
C GLY A 546 -11.06 -31.76 9.99
N TYR A 547 -11.46 -32.57 8.99
CA TYR A 547 -10.55 -33.36 8.16
C TYR A 547 -10.24 -32.64 6.84
N PHE A 548 -8.97 -32.33 6.58
CA PHE A 548 -8.56 -31.59 5.38
C PHE A 548 -7.44 -32.31 4.63
N MET A 549 -7.59 -32.41 3.32
CA MET A 549 -6.52 -32.71 2.38
C MET A 549 -5.88 -31.39 1.94
N ILE A 550 -4.55 -31.33 1.99
CA ILE A 550 -3.76 -30.21 1.51
C ILE A 550 -2.80 -30.74 0.44
N ASP A 551 -3.05 -30.37 -0.81
CA ASP A 551 -2.25 -30.82 -1.95
C ASP A 551 -1.39 -29.69 -2.51
N PHE A 552 -0.12 -29.99 -2.79
CA PHE A 552 0.89 -29.07 -3.30
C PHE A 552 1.49 -29.60 -4.59
N PHE A 553 1.54 -28.75 -5.62
CA PHE A 553 2.28 -29.03 -6.84
C PHE A 553 3.70 -28.45 -6.74
N GLY A 554 4.71 -29.32 -6.71
CA GLY A 554 6.12 -28.92 -6.83
C GLY A 554 6.80 -28.46 -5.53
N VAL A 555 6.20 -28.70 -4.37
CA VAL A 555 6.81 -28.44 -3.05
C VAL A 555 6.97 -29.76 -2.31
N GLU A 556 8.20 -30.12 -1.93
CA GLU A 556 8.48 -31.38 -1.22
C GLU A 556 8.23 -31.27 0.30
N LYS A 557 8.47 -30.10 0.90
CA LYS A 557 8.24 -29.85 2.34
C LYS A 557 7.77 -28.43 2.60
N TYR A 558 6.94 -28.26 3.62
CA TYR A 558 6.39 -26.96 3.99
C TYR A 558 6.14 -26.83 5.50
N ASN A 559 5.95 -25.60 5.97
CA ASN A 559 5.51 -25.27 7.31
C ASN A 559 4.00 -25.01 7.30
N LEU A 560 3.26 -25.56 8.24
CA LEU A 560 1.83 -25.36 8.41
C LEU A 560 1.54 -24.71 9.75
N GLU A 561 0.72 -23.67 9.75
CA GLU A 561 0.25 -22.98 10.95
C GLU A 561 -1.26 -22.76 10.84
N ILE A 562 -2.00 -22.90 11.93
CA ILE A 562 -3.43 -22.54 11.97
C ILE A 562 -3.63 -21.44 13.00
N TYR A 563 -4.38 -20.43 12.63
CA TYR A 563 -4.74 -19.30 13.48
C TYR A 563 -6.27 -19.22 13.63
N SER A 564 -6.74 -18.81 14.80
CA SER A 564 -8.11 -18.34 14.95
C SER A 564 -8.31 -17.01 14.22
N THR A 565 -9.57 -16.61 14.01
CA THR A 565 -9.90 -15.28 13.45
C THR A 565 -9.41 -14.10 14.30
N MET A 566 -9.06 -14.33 15.57
CA MET A 566 -8.46 -13.35 16.46
C MET A 566 -6.92 -13.34 16.40
N GLY A 567 -6.31 -14.08 15.46
CA GLY A 567 -4.85 -14.16 15.28
C GLY A 567 -4.13 -15.07 16.28
N ARG A 568 -4.85 -15.81 17.14
CA ARG A 568 -4.23 -16.78 18.06
C ARG A 568 -3.81 -18.02 17.29
N LYS A 569 -2.51 -18.37 17.32
CA LYS A 569 -2.02 -19.62 16.74
C LYS A 569 -2.56 -20.82 17.53
N VAL A 570 -3.26 -21.72 16.87
CA VAL A 570 -3.90 -22.92 17.47
C VAL A 570 -3.25 -24.23 17.02
N HIS A 571 -2.47 -24.22 15.93
CA HIS A 571 -1.69 -25.38 15.49
C HIS A 571 -0.41 -24.94 14.77
N THR A 572 0.65 -25.74 14.84
CA THR A 572 1.91 -25.55 14.11
C THR A 572 2.55 -26.89 13.79
N GLN A 573 3.03 -27.04 12.57
CA GLN A 573 3.86 -28.16 12.14
C GLN A 573 4.90 -27.64 11.16
N LEU A 574 6.18 -27.95 11.38
CA LEU A 574 7.28 -27.44 10.58
C LEU A 574 7.86 -28.53 9.69
N ASN A 575 8.29 -28.15 8.48
CA ASN A 575 9.04 -28.98 7.54
C ASN A 575 8.39 -30.35 7.26
N THR A 576 7.07 -30.36 7.04
CA THR A 576 6.26 -31.55 6.80
C THR A 576 5.98 -31.76 5.31
N ASP A 577 5.80 -33.02 4.92
CA ASP A 577 5.37 -33.51 3.61
C ASP A 577 3.99 -34.19 3.67
N GLN A 578 3.34 -34.16 4.84
CA GLN A 578 2.03 -34.76 5.10
C GLN A 578 0.96 -34.07 4.25
N LYS A 579 -0.03 -34.82 3.75
CA LYS A 579 -1.11 -34.26 2.92
C LYS A 579 -2.49 -34.30 3.58
N GLU A 580 -2.65 -35.07 4.64
CA GLU A 580 -3.93 -35.30 5.32
C GLU A 580 -3.86 -34.78 6.75
N TYR A 581 -4.84 -34.00 7.18
CA TYR A 581 -4.84 -33.38 8.49
C TYR A 581 -6.18 -33.56 9.22
N ASP A 582 -6.12 -33.97 10.48
CA ASP A 582 -7.26 -34.07 11.39
C ASP A 582 -7.24 -32.97 12.46
N PHE A 583 -8.12 -32.00 12.29
CA PHE A 583 -8.41 -30.90 13.20
C PHE A 583 -9.82 -31.00 13.80
N SER A 584 -10.43 -32.19 13.83
CA SER A 584 -11.78 -32.41 14.40
C SER A 584 -11.90 -32.07 15.89
N HIS A 585 -10.76 -31.98 16.59
CA HIS A 585 -10.67 -31.54 17.98
C HIS A 585 -10.81 -30.01 18.15
N LEU A 586 -10.70 -29.22 17.08
CA LEU A 586 -10.90 -27.78 17.14
C LEU A 586 -12.40 -27.45 17.17
N PRO A 587 -12.83 -26.40 17.93
CA PRO A 587 -14.20 -25.94 17.91
C PRO A 587 -14.71 -25.62 16.49
N LYS A 588 -16.02 -25.76 16.29
CA LYS A 588 -16.67 -25.33 15.04
C LYS A 588 -16.43 -23.84 14.80
N GLY A 589 -16.01 -23.48 13.60
CA GLY A 589 -15.67 -22.09 13.29
C GLY A 589 -14.77 -21.89 12.09
N ILE A 590 -14.39 -20.63 11.87
CA ILE A 590 -13.51 -20.19 10.80
C ILE A 590 -12.08 -20.11 11.34
N TYR A 591 -11.12 -20.64 10.59
CA TYR A 591 -9.70 -20.56 10.89
C TYR A 591 -8.91 -20.07 9.67
N ILE A 592 -7.71 -19.56 9.91
CA ILE A 592 -6.74 -19.19 8.88
C ILE A 592 -5.64 -20.23 8.90
N LEU A 593 -5.57 -21.05 7.85
CA LEU A 593 -4.46 -21.95 7.57
C LEU A 593 -3.37 -21.14 6.86
N ARG A 594 -2.16 -21.14 7.38
CA ARG A 594 -0.99 -20.50 6.78
C ARG A 594 0.05 -21.57 6.46
N ILE A 595 0.55 -21.53 5.22
CA ILE A 595 1.57 -22.43 4.72
C ILE A 595 2.82 -21.62 4.37
N GLY A 596 4.01 -22.06 4.79
CA GLY A 596 5.28 -21.40 4.51
C GLY A 596 6.32 -22.32 3.86
N VAL A 597 7.06 -21.80 2.88
CA VAL A 597 8.14 -22.49 2.15
C VAL A 597 9.27 -21.48 1.91
N GLU A 598 10.51 -21.81 2.25
CA GLU A 598 11.72 -21.02 1.93
C GLU A 598 11.61 -19.49 2.21
N GLY A 599 10.99 -19.12 3.33
CA GLY A 599 10.83 -17.72 3.74
C GLY A 599 9.63 -16.98 3.15
N GLN A 600 8.83 -17.63 2.30
CA GLN A 600 7.55 -17.14 1.81
C GLN A 600 6.38 -17.83 2.52
N ALA A 601 5.22 -17.20 2.61
CA ALA A 601 4.01 -17.81 3.18
C ALA A 601 2.72 -17.37 2.48
N ILE A 602 1.74 -18.26 2.43
CA ILE A 602 0.36 -18.00 1.96
C ILE A 602 -0.65 -18.44 3.00
N SER A 603 -1.83 -17.81 2.98
CA SER A 603 -2.91 -18.17 3.89
C SER A 603 -4.19 -18.50 3.13
N LYS A 604 -4.94 -19.51 3.61
CA LYS A 604 -6.30 -19.84 3.17
C LYS A 604 -7.24 -19.91 4.36
N LYS A 605 -8.48 -19.48 4.14
CA LYS A 605 -9.58 -19.69 5.09
C LYS A 605 -9.98 -21.15 5.07
N ILE A 606 -10.10 -21.79 6.23
CA ILE A 606 -10.71 -23.11 6.40
C ILE A 606 -11.91 -23.02 7.35
N ILE A 607 -12.91 -23.87 7.16
CA ILE A 607 -14.16 -23.89 7.93
C ILE A 607 -14.35 -25.29 8.53
N ILE A 608 -14.51 -25.35 9.85
CA ILE A 608 -14.83 -26.56 10.61
C ILE A 608 -16.31 -26.51 11.03
N GLU A 609 -17.11 -27.48 10.56
CA GLU A 609 -18.57 -27.55 10.76
C GLU A 609 -19.07 -28.48 11.86
#